data_AF-A0A9P8MEF4-F1
#
_entry.id   AF-A0A9P8MEF4-F1
#
_cell.length_a   1.000
_cell.length_b   1.000
_cell.length_c   1.000
_cell.angle_alpha   90.00
_cell.angle_beta   90.00
_cell.angle_gamma   90.00
#
_symmetry.space_group_name_H-M   'P 1'
#
loop_
_entity.id
_entity.type
_entity.pdbx_description
1 polymer ?
#
loop_
_entity_poly.entity_id
_entity_poly.type
_entity_poly.pdbx_seq_one_letter_code
_entity_poly.pdbx_strand_id
1 'polypeptide(L)'
;MPRRSSVAIIHPSDLHKELFTDSGAGTLIRRGDAIQKASSLSEFQDLDKIKKALLESRNNLDTEATDAEAVVDRFLEFLKVNPFTAYYDENMSGLAIILPPSADKPMATIASLTITKFGWLSNLAENMWSAIKTDNPSLCWRVSEEDENLVWFFEKADASFKHNGGVLFYYGSDFDADVLDSFSTTLPAIHTLR
;
A
#
# COMPACT_ATOMS: atom_id res chain seq x y z
N MET A 1 25.39 -6.21 -13.39
CA MET A 1 25.76 -5.76 -12.03
C MET A 1 24.90 -6.46 -10.99
N PRO A 2 25.41 -6.71 -9.76
CA PRO A 2 24.63 -7.23 -8.63
C PRO A 2 23.37 -6.38 -8.32
N ARG A 3 22.30 -6.99 -7.79
CA ARG A 3 21.03 -6.30 -7.45
C ARG A 3 21.21 -5.15 -6.43
N ARG A 4 22.21 -5.25 -5.54
CA ARG A 4 22.56 -4.20 -4.57
C ARG A 4 23.40 -3.06 -5.14
N SER A 5 23.73 -3.09 -6.44
CA SER A 5 24.47 -2.01 -7.08
C SER A 5 23.53 -0.87 -7.47
N SER A 6 23.95 0.36 -7.19
CA SER A 6 23.27 1.59 -7.60
C SER A 6 24.21 2.47 -8.40
N VAL A 7 23.65 3.28 -9.30
CA VAL A 7 24.38 4.31 -10.05
C VAL A 7 23.79 5.65 -9.65
N ALA A 8 24.63 6.60 -9.23
CA ALA A 8 24.20 7.96 -8.92
C ALA A 8 24.80 8.94 -9.94
N ILE A 9 23.99 9.85 -10.47
CA ILE A 9 24.43 10.97 -11.32
C ILE A 9 24.28 12.24 -10.51
N ILE A 10 25.40 12.87 -10.17
CA ILE A 10 25.44 13.98 -9.21
C ILE A 10 26.54 14.99 -9.55
N HIS A 11 26.38 16.21 -9.02
CA HIS A 11 27.43 17.20 -9.03
C HIS A 11 28.55 16.83 -8.02
N PRO A 12 29.85 16.97 -8.35
CA PRO A 12 30.96 16.54 -7.48
C PRO A 12 30.91 17.12 -6.06
N SER A 13 30.43 18.35 -5.92
CA SER A 13 30.34 19.07 -4.65
C SER A 13 29.32 18.48 -3.67
N ASP A 14 28.35 17.68 -4.14
CA ASP A 14 27.28 17.11 -3.32
C ASP A 14 27.40 15.58 -3.14
N LEU A 15 28.54 14.99 -3.55
CA LEU A 15 28.83 13.55 -3.42
C LEU A 15 28.63 13.00 -2.00
N HIS A 16 29.03 13.77 -1.00
CA HIS A 16 28.89 13.38 0.40
C HIS A 16 27.44 13.33 0.90
N LYS A 17 26.51 14.08 0.29
CA LYS A 17 25.09 14.04 0.65
C LYS A 17 24.45 12.83 -0.01
N GLU A 18 24.70 12.62 -1.30
CA GLU A 18 24.12 11.50 -2.04
C GLU A 18 24.51 10.12 -1.48
N LEU A 19 25.76 9.96 -1.05
CA LEU A 19 26.24 8.66 -0.56
C LEU A 19 25.78 8.30 0.85
N PHE A 20 25.36 9.29 1.65
CA PHE A 20 25.15 9.12 3.10
C PHE A 20 23.84 9.73 3.63
N THR A 21 23.00 10.32 2.77
CA THR A 21 21.71 10.89 3.18
C THR A 21 20.59 10.38 2.27
N ASP A 22 19.44 10.03 2.86
CA ASP A 22 18.30 9.48 2.13
C ASP A 22 17.64 10.51 1.19
N SER A 23 17.84 11.80 1.44
CA SER A 23 17.23 12.86 0.63
C SER A 23 17.92 13.09 -0.72
N GLY A 24 19.18 12.66 -0.89
CA GLY A 24 19.95 12.81 -2.12
C GLY A 24 20.14 14.27 -2.58
N ALA A 25 21.10 14.50 -3.48
CA ALA A 25 21.27 15.77 -4.18
C ALA A 25 21.34 15.61 -5.70
N GLY A 26 21.23 14.37 -6.21
CA GLY A 26 21.02 14.12 -7.63
C GLY A 26 20.15 12.90 -7.90
N THR A 27 20.45 12.19 -8.99
CA THR A 27 19.58 11.12 -9.50
C THR A 27 20.20 9.75 -9.27
N LEU A 28 19.56 8.96 -8.40
CA LEU A 28 19.94 7.60 -8.07
C LEU A 28 19.14 6.57 -8.90
N ILE A 29 19.84 5.82 -9.74
CA ILE A 29 19.30 4.71 -10.53
C ILE A 29 19.67 3.40 -9.87
N ARG A 30 18.66 2.65 -9.41
CA ARG A 30 18.80 1.30 -8.85
C ARG A 30 18.02 0.31 -9.71
N ARG A 31 18.55 -0.91 -9.85
CA ARG A 31 17.75 -2.02 -10.39
C ARG A 31 16.80 -2.48 -9.29
N GLY A 32 15.69 -1.76 -9.13
CA GLY A 32 14.64 -2.08 -8.16
C GLY A 32 13.94 -3.40 -8.49
N ASP A 33 13.20 -3.91 -7.52
CA ASP A 33 12.34 -5.07 -7.74
C ASP A 33 11.15 -4.67 -8.62
N ALA A 34 10.86 -5.51 -9.62
CA ALA A 34 9.77 -5.25 -10.55
C ALA A 34 8.44 -5.49 -9.84
N ILE A 35 7.54 -4.52 -9.94
CA ILE A 35 6.18 -4.66 -9.43
C ILE A 35 5.40 -5.55 -10.39
N GLN A 36 4.95 -6.69 -9.89
CA GLN A 36 4.04 -7.60 -10.56
C GLN A 36 2.61 -7.20 -10.28
N LYS A 37 1.72 -7.53 -11.21
CA LYS A 37 0.27 -7.32 -11.07
C LYS A 37 -0.43 -8.67 -11.18
N ALA A 38 -1.43 -8.90 -10.34
CA ALA A 38 -2.31 -10.06 -10.41
C ALA A 38 -3.77 -9.64 -10.28
N SER A 39 -4.64 -10.27 -11.07
CA SER A 39 -6.10 -10.03 -11.04
C SER A 39 -6.89 -11.16 -10.38
N SER A 40 -6.23 -12.26 -10.03
CA SER A 40 -6.84 -13.42 -9.41
C SER A 40 -5.88 -14.13 -8.46
N LEU A 41 -6.42 -14.86 -7.47
CA LEU A 41 -5.60 -15.62 -6.52
C LEU A 41 -4.80 -16.75 -7.20
N SER A 42 -5.23 -17.25 -8.35
CA SER A 42 -4.55 -18.31 -9.10
C SER A 42 -3.32 -17.83 -9.87
N GLU A 43 -3.16 -16.53 -10.09
CA GLU A 43 -1.98 -15.95 -10.75
C GLU A 43 -0.75 -15.90 -9.83
N PHE A 44 -0.97 -15.99 -8.52
CA PHE A 44 0.12 -16.03 -7.56
C PHE A 44 0.76 -17.41 -7.53
N GLN A 45 2.10 -17.42 -7.52
CA GLN A 45 2.87 -18.67 -7.44
C GLN A 45 2.74 -19.35 -6.07
N ASP A 46 2.48 -18.58 -5.01
CA ASP A 46 2.51 -19.04 -3.64
C ASP A 46 1.47 -18.29 -2.80
N LEU A 47 0.33 -18.95 -2.54
CA LEU A 47 -0.76 -18.41 -1.72
C LEU A 47 -0.37 -18.30 -0.24
N ASP A 48 0.52 -19.15 0.26
CA ASP A 48 0.95 -19.11 1.65
C ASP A 48 1.74 -17.84 1.94
N LYS A 49 2.53 -17.35 0.98
CA LYS A 49 3.20 -16.04 1.10
C LYS A 49 2.23 -14.88 1.22
N ILE A 50 1.14 -14.87 0.45
CA ILE A 50 0.12 -13.83 0.53
C ILE A 50 -0.56 -13.88 1.89
N LYS A 51 -0.97 -15.09 2.32
CA LYS A 51 -1.60 -15.27 3.63
C LYS A 51 -0.68 -14.75 4.74
N LYS A 52 0.62 -15.05 4.68
CA LYS A 52 1.62 -14.52 5.62
C LYS A 52 1.74 -13.00 5.57
N ALA A 53 1.83 -12.39 4.39
CA ALA A 53 1.90 -10.94 4.26
C ALA A 53 0.64 -10.25 4.84
N LEU A 54 -0.54 -10.78 4.53
CA LEU A 54 -1.80 -10.28 5.09
C LEU A 54 -1.88 -10.45 6.61
N LEU A 55 -1.36 -11.55 7.14
CA LEU A 55 -1.26 -11.79 8.59
C LEU A 55 -0.29 -10.81 9.26
N GLU A 56 0.87 -10.53 8.66
CA GLU A 56 1.81 -9.54 9.17
C GLU A 56 1.19 -8.14 9.23
N SER A 57 0.40 -7.77 8.21
CA SER A 57 -0.40 -6.55 8.22
C SER A 57 -1.37 -6.47 9.41
N ARG A 58 -1.90 -7.62 9.86
CA ARG A 58 -2.99 -7.68 10.85
C ARG A 58 -2.51 -7.92 12.28
N ASN A 59 -1.45 -8.69 12.48
CA ASN A 59 -0.88 -8.94 13.80
C ASN A 59 -0.41 -7.66 14.50
N ASN A 60 -0.16 -6.60 13.72
CA ASN A 60 0.20 -5.29 14.24
C ASN A 60 -1.01 -4.47 14.71
N LEU A 61 -2.26 -4.96 14.63
CA LEU A 61 -3.52 -4.26 15.00
C LEU A 61 -4.11 -4.68 16.36
N ASP A 62 -3.28 -5.16 17.31
CA ASP A 62 -3.69 -5.57 18.67
C ASP A 62 -4.85 -6.57 18.70
N THR A 63 -4.96 -7.38 17.65
CA THR A 63 -5.98 -8.44 17.50
C THR A 63 -5.37 -9.77 17.95
N GLU A 64 -6.08 -10.55 18.75
CA GLU A 64 -5.68 -11.91 19.15
C GLU A 64 -5.31 -12.74 17.89
N ALA A 65 -4.20 -13.48 17.94
CA ALA A 65 -3.66 -14.17 16.76
C ALA A 65 -4.67 -15.10 16.07
N THR A 66 -5.57 -15.73 16.85
CA THR A 66 -6.65 -16.59 16.35
C THR A 66 -7.70 -15.82 15.55
N ASP A 67 -7.98 -14.57 15.91
CA ASP A 67 -8.93 -13.73 15.19
C ASP A 67 -8.32 -13.19 13.89
N ALA A 68 -7.01 -12.94 13.86
CA ALA A 68 -6.31 -12.48 12.66
C ALA A 68 -6.35 -13.52 11.53
N GLU A 69 -6.13 -14.81 11.82
CA GLU A 69 -6.21 -15.88 10.81
C GLU A 69 -7.60 -16.02 10.21
N ALA A 70 -8.65 -16.03 11.03
CA ALA A 70 -10.02 -16.12 10.56
C ALA A 70 -10.42 -14.93 9.69
N VAL A 71 -9.92 -13.72 10.01
CA VAL A 71 -10.15 -12.52 9.21
C VAL A 71 -9.46 -12.61 7.85
N VAL A 72 -8.19 -13.04 7.82
CA VAL A 72 -7.45 -13.21 6.56
C VAL A 72 -8.09 -14.27 5.68
N ASP A 73 -8.53 -15.40 6.25
CA ASP A 73 -9.20 -16.45 5.49
C ASP A 73 -10.53 -15.97 4.87
N ARG A 74 -11.35 -15.23 5.63
CA ARG A 74 -12.57 -14.60 5.08
C ARG A 74 -12.25 -13.58 3.99
N PHE A 75 -11.17 -12.82 4.14
CA PHE A 75 -10.74 -11.87 3.12
C PHE A 75 -10.27 -12.58 1.85
N LEU A 76 -9.52 -13.67 1.96
CA LEU A 76 -9.15 -14.49 0.80
C LEU A 76 -10.37 -15.12 0.12
N GLU A 77 -11.37 -15.59 0.87
CA GLU A 77 -12.65 -16.05 0.31
C GLU A 77 -13.39 -14.94 -0.43
N PHE A 78 -13.40 -13.72 0.13
CA PHE A 78 -13.95 -12.54 -0.53
C PHE A 78 -13.24 -12.26 -1.87
N LEU A 79 -11.91 -12.32 -1.92
CA LEU A 79 -11.13 -12.09 -3.15
C LEU A 79 -11.31 -13.18 -4.21
N LYS A 80 -11.79 -14.37 -3.86
CA LYS A 80 -12.10 -15.43 -4.85
C LYS A 80 -13.28 -15.07 -5.76
N VAL A 81 -14.23 -14.30 -5.25
CA VAL A 81 -15.51 -14.00 -5.93
C VAL A 81 -15.65 -12.53 -6.32
N ASN A 82 -14.81 -11.65 -5.78
CA ASN A 82 -14.81 -10.22 -6.09
C ASN A 82 -13.59 -9.84 -6.94
N PRO A 83 -13.76 -8.93 -7.93
CA PRO A 83 -12.64 -8.44 -8.71
C PRO A 83 -11.69 -7.63 -7.81
N PHE A 84 -10.39 -7.79 -8.03
CA PHE A 84 -9.35 -7.00 -7.39
C PHE A 84 -8.14 -6.85 -8.32
N THR A 85 -7.25 -5.93 -7.99
CA THR A 85 -5.92 -5.85 -8.58
C THR A 85 -4.90 -5.84 -7.46
N ALA A 86 -3.99 -6.81 -7.46
CA ALA A 86 -2.90 -6.88 -6.52
C ALA A 86 -1.60 -6.40 -7.15
N TYR A 87 -0.80 -5.67 -6.38
CA TYR A 87 0.54 -5.21 -6.73
C TYR A 87 1.51 -5.78 -5.71
N TYR A 88 2.56 -6.44 -6.17
CA TYR A 88 3.53 -7.07 -5.28
C TYR A 88 4.90 -7.18 -5.94
N ASP A 89 5.95 -7.30 -5.14
CA ASP A 89 7.29 -7.60 -5.64
C ASP A 89 7.60 -9.10 -5.56
N GLU A 90 8.68 -9.53 -6.24
CA GLU A 90 9.10 -10.93 -6.27
C GLU A 90 9.31 -11.55 -4.87
N ASN A 91 9.73 -10.74 -3.89
CA ASN A 91 10.03 -11.22 -2.54
C ASN A 91 8.86 -11.08 -1.56
N MET A 92 7.70 -10.56 -1.99
CA MET A 92 6.59 -10.17 -1.09
C MET A 92 7.04 -9.22 0.04
N SER A 93 8.05 -8.40 -0.24
CA SER A 93 8.45 -7.28 0.62
C SER A 93 7.44 -6.13 0.59
N GLY A 94 6.56 -6.11 -0.43
CA GLY A 94 5.40 -5.25 -0.52
C GLY A 94 4.23 -5.96 -1.21
N LEU A 95 3.03 -5.78 -0.66
CA LEU A 95 1.76 -6.28 -1.19
C LEU A 95 0.69 -5.19 -1.05
N ALA A 96 0.02 -4.84 -2.14
CA ALA A 96 -1.15 -3.97 -2.13
C ALA A 96 -2.30 -4.67 -2.84
N ILE A 97 -3.50 -4.59 -2.29
CA ILE A 97 -4.73 -5.13 -2.89
C ILE A 97 -5.72 -4.00 -3.05
N ILE A 98 -6.09 -3.72 -4.29
CA ILE A 98 -7.00 -2.66 -4.69
C ILE A 98 -8.31 -3.31 -5.14
N LEU A 99 -9.41 -2.83 -4.58
CA LEU A 99 -10.75 -3.16 -5.03
C LEU A 99 -11.20 -2.08 -6.03
N PRO A 100 -11.71 -2.46 -7.21
CA PRO A 100 -12.19 -1.51 -8.19
C PRO A 100 -13.48 -0.83 -7.70
N PRO A 101 -13.86 0.30 -8.33
CA PRO A 101 -15.16 0.92 -8.08
C PRO A 101 -16.32 -0.07 -8.30
N SER A 102 -17.33 0.02 -7.44
CA SER A 102 -18.59 -0.74 -7.54
C SER A 102 -19.79 0.21 -7.48
N ALA A 103 -21.00 -0.31 -7.69
CA ALA A 103 -22.23 0.50 -7.63
C ALA A 103 -22.39 1.24 -6.28
N ASP A 104 -21.92 0.65 -5.19
CA ASP A 104 -21.98 1.21 -3.84
C ASP A 104 -20.71 2.02 -3.47
N LYS A 105 -19.63 1.87 -4.25
CA LYS A 105 -18.33 2.53 -4.01
C LYS A 105 -17.79 3.11 -5.32
N PRO A 106 -18.01 4.40 -5.62
CA PRO A 106 -17.66 5.03 -6.90
C PRO A 106 -16.14 5.19 -7.10
N MET A 107 -15.33 4.91 -6.07
CA MET A 107 -13.88 5.05 -6.09
C MET A 107 -13.21 3.72 -5.75
N ALA A 108 -12.06 3.48 -6.36
CA ALA A 108 -11.24 2.33 -6.02
C ALA A 108 -10.78 2.44 -4.56
N THR A 109 -10.64 1.32 -3.86
CA THR A 109 -10.22 1.30 -2.46
C THR A 109 -9.01 0.42 -2.28
N ILE A 110 -8.00 0.91 -1.56
CA ILE A 110 -6.94 0.04 -1.04
C ILE A 110 -7.54 -0.78 0.11
N ALA A 111 -7.71 -2.07 -0.13
CA ALA A 111 -8.24 -3.01 0.85
C ALA A 111 -7.17 -3.54 1.81
N SER A 112 -5.92 -3.62 1.34
CA SER A 112 -4.76 -4.00 2.14
C SER A 112 -3.49 -3.42 1.49
N LEU A 113 -2.57 -2.95 2.32
CA LEU A 113 -1.24 -2.51 1.95
C LEU A 113 -0.30 -2.98 3.05
N THR A 114 0.63 -3.85 2.70
CA THR A 114 1.64 -4.38 3.61
C THR A 114 2.99 -4.13 2.98
N ILE A 115 3.83 -3.37 3.64
CA ILE A 115 5.21 -3.14 3.21
C ILE A 115 6.11 -3.46 4.40
N THR A 116 7.06 -4.36 4.17
CA THR A 116 8.06 -4.73 5.19
C THR A 116 8.95 -3.53 5.52
N LYS A 117 9.61 -3.52 6.69
CA LYS A 117 10.58 -2.47 7.04
C LYS A 117 11.67 -2.29 5.98
N PHE A 118 12.14 -3.40 5.41
CA PHE A 118 13.09 -3.35 4.29
C PHE A 118 12.46 -2.72 3.03
N GLY A 119 11.20 -3.07 2.75
CA GLY A 119 10.40 -2.45 1.70
C GLY A 119 10.31 -0.94 1.82
N TRP A 120 10.08 -0.40 3.02
CA TRP A 120 10.06 1.05 3.28
C TRP A 120 11.42 1.74 3.13
N LEU A 121 12.50 1.08 3.56
CA LEU A 121 13.88 1.58 3.39
C LEU A 121 14.39 1.43 1.94
N SER A 122 13.70 0.62 1.15
CA SER A 122 13.90 0.51 -0.28
C SER A 122 12.93 1.43 -1.00
N ASN A 123 13.24 1.87 -2.22
CA ASN A 123 12.33 2.71 -3.01
C ASN A 123 11.07 1.93 -3.49
N LEU A 124 10.70 0.83 -2.82
CA LEU A 124 9.60 -0.05 -3.17
C LEU A 124 8.25 0.62 -2.91
N ALA A 125 8.08 1.31 -1.77
CA ALA A 125 6.83 2.02 -1.45
C ALA A 125 6.47 3.05 -2.55
N GLU A 126 7.44 3.88 -2.96
CA GLU A 126 7.27 4.84 -4.05
C GLU A 126 6.97 4.16 -5.39
N ASN A 127 7.68 3.08 -5.71
CA ASN A 127 7.51 2.38 -6.98
C ASN A 127 6.12 1.69 -7.06
N MET A 128 5.69 1.05 -5.98
CA MET A 128 4.36 0.48 -5.85
C MET A 128 3.29 1.56 -5.96
N TRP A 129 3.45 2.67 -5.23
CA TRP A 129 2.50 3.78 -5.26
C TRP A 129 2.35 4.37 -6.66
N SER A 130 3.46 4.58 -7.37
CA SER A 130 3.46 5.06 -8.74
C SER A 130 2.70 4.12 -9.69
N ALA A 131 2.91 2.80 -9.55
CA ALA A 131 2.18 1.80 -10.32
C ALA A 131 0.67 1.81 -10.01
N ILE A 132 0.30 1.90 -8.73
CA ILE A 132 -1.10 1.96 -8.28
C ILE A 132 -1.77 3.23 -8.82
N LYS A 133 -1.13 4.39 -8.66
CA LYS A 133 -1.66 5.69 -9.09
C LYS A 133 -1.81 5.81 -10.60
N THR A 134 -0.96 5.14 -11.36
CA THR A 134 -1.07 5.08 -12.83
C THR A 134 -2.35 4.37 -13.27
N ASP A 135 -2.73 3.29 -12.57
CA ASP A 135 -3.90 2.49 -12.94
C ASP A 135 -5.21 3.01 -12.31
N ASN A 136 -5.12 3.75 -11.21
CA ASN A 136 -6.25 4.20 -10.41
C ASN A 136 -6.25 5.73 -10.32
N PRO A 137 -6.95 6.45 -11.22
CA PRO A 137 -6.95 7.92 -11.22
C PRO A 137 -7.68 8.52 -10.01
N SER A 138 -8.55 7.73 -9.36
CA SER A 138 -9.27 8.08 -8.14
C SER A 138 -9.18 6.90 -7.17
N LEU A 139 -8.71 7.16 -5.95
CA LEU A 139 -8.42 6.11 -4.96
C LEU A 139 -8.65 6.62 -3.54
N CYS A 140 -9.23 5.78 -2.67
CA CYS A 140 -9.27 6.00 -1.23
C CYS A 140 -8.68 4.86 -0.43
N TRP A 141 -8.26 5.19 0.78
CA TRP A 141 -7.72 4.23 1.74
C TRP A 141 -7.84 4.77 3.16
N ARG A 142 -7.98 3.88 4.14
CA ARG A 142 -8.04 4.24 5.56
C ARG A 142 -6.77 3.76 6.25
N VAL A 143 -6.14 4.61 7.04
CA VAL A 143 -4.91 4.30 7.80
C VAL A 143 -5.20 4.54 9.28
N SER A 144 -4.56 3.77 10.17
CA SER A 144 -4.60 4.02 11.61
C SER A 144 -3.93 5.35 11.94
N GLU A 145 -4.44 6.10 12.93
CA GLU A 145 -3.74 7.30 13.42
C GLU A 145 -2.41 6.99 14.10
N GLU A 146 -2.17 5.72 14.44
CA GLU A 146 -0.97 5.24 15.12
C GLU A 146 0.06 4.60 14.16
N ASP A 147 -0.14 4.71 12.84
CA ASP A 147 0.80 4.21 11.83
C ASP A 147 2.11 5.03 11.84
N GLU A 148 3.26 4.35 11.89
CA GLU A 148 4.59 4.97 11.91
C GLU A 148 4.89 5.77 10.62
N ASN A 149 4.25 5.39 9.52
CA ASN A 149 4.41 5.97 8.18
C ASN A 149 3.28 6.94 7.82
N LEU A 150 2.48 7.40 8.80
CA LEU A 150 1.32 8.26 8.54
C LEU A 150 1.66 9.53 7.72
N VAL A 151 2.84 10.12 7.96
CA VAL A 151 3.34 11.28 7.21
C VAL A 151 3.44 10.98 5.70
N TRP A 152 3.91 9.80 5.33
CA TRP A 152 4.00 9.39 3.94
C TRP A 152 2.63 9.34 3.27
N PHE A 153 1.60 8.83 3.96
CA PHE A 153 0.24 8.81 3.43
C PHE A 153 -0.36 10.21 3.24
N PHE A 154 -0.04 11.16 4.14
CA PHE A 154 -0.43 12.57 3.97
C PHE A 154 0.18 13.18 2.69
N GLU A 155 1.44 12.87 2.37
CA GLU A 155 2.09 13.37 1.15
C GLU A 155 1.49 12.79 -0.14
N LYS A 156 0.82 11.63 -0.07
CA LYS A 156 0.25 10.96 -1.24
C LYS A 156 -1.20 11.32 -1.54
N ALA A 157 -1.91 11.93 -0.59
CA ALA A 157 -3.32 12.25 -0.71
C ALA A 157 -3.55 13.71 -1.12
N ASP A 158 -4.68 13.98 -1.78
CA ASP A 158 -5.13 15.36 -2.02
C ASP A 158 -5.84 15.91 -0.77
N ALA A 159 -6.54 15.04 -0.04
CA ALA A 159 -7.26 15.39 1.17
C ALA A 159 -7.34 14.21 2.15
N SER A 160 -7.64 14.53 3.42
CA SER A 160 -7.77 13.56 4.50
C SER A 160 -8.93 13.91 5.43
N PHE A 161 -9.54 12.90 6.04
CA PHE A 161 -10.62 13.03 7.01
C PHE A 161 -10.37 12.09 8.20
N LYS A 162 -10.37 12.65 9.41
CA LYS A 162 -10.14 11.88 10.64
C LYS A 162 -11.46 11.41 11.22
N HIS A 163 -11.58 10.12 11.49
CA HIS A 163 -12.78 9.53 12.09
C HIS A 163 -12.46 8.24 12.85
N ASN A 164 -12.95 8.13 14.10
CA ASN A 164 -12.85 6.92 14.95
C ASN A 164 -11.44 6.29 14.98
N GLY A 165 -10.41 7.06 15.34
CA GLY A 165 -9.03 6.55 15.50
C GLY A 165 -8.33 6.15 14.20
N GLY A 166 -8.89 6.51 13.04
CA GLY A 166 -8.25 6.35 11.74
C GLY A 166 -8.39 7.59 10.87
N VAL A 167 -7.53 7.69 9.86
CA VAL A 167 -7.53 8.75 8.85
C VAL A 167 -7.93 8.12 7.52
N LEU A 168 -9.02 8.60 6.94
CA LEU A 168 -9.39 8.32 5.55
C LEU A 168 -8.63 9.29 4.65
N PHE A 169 -7.93 8.76 3.67
CA PHE A 169 -7.21 9.50 2.64
C PHE A 169 -7.83 9.24 1.27
N TYR A 170 -7.77 10.23 0.40
CA TYR A 170 -8.17 10.07 -1.00
C TYR A 170 -7.47 11.06 -1.93
N TYR A 171 -7.51 10.76 -3.23
CA TYR A 171 -7.14 11.69 -4.30
C TYR A 171 -8.03 11.49 -5.53
N GLY A 172 -7.99 12.45 -6.45
CA GLY A 172 -8.61 12.32 -7.77
C GLY A 172 -10.14 12.33 -7.73
N SER A 173 -10.72 12.99 -6.73
CA SER A 173 -12.16 13.25 -6.64
C SER A 173 -12.46 14.48 -5.80
N ASP A 174 -13.41 15.29 -6.25
CA ASP A 174 -13.98 16.41 -5.50
C ASP A 174 -15.20 15.91 -4.72
N PHE A 175 -14.99 15.23 -3.59
CA PHE A 175 -16.10 14.74 -2.77
C PHE A 175 -16.50 15.72 -1.67
N ASP A 176 -17.81 15.74 -1.42
CA ASP A 176 -18.41 16.37 -0.25
C ASP A 176 -18.22 15.49 1.00
N ALA A 177 -18.10 16.11 2.18
CA ALA A 177 -17.74 15.42 3.42
C ALA A 177 -18.72 14.29 3.80
N ASP A 178 -20.00 14.43 3.44
CA ASP A 178 -21.06 13.45 3.73
C ASP A 178 -20.87 12.13 2.98
N VAL A 179 -20.33 12.19 1.77
CA VAL A 179 -20.05 10.99 0.96
C VAL A 179 -18.89 10.22 1.60
N LEU A 180 -17.87 10.92 2.11
CA LEU A 180 -16.73 10.32 2.79
C LEU A 180 -17.08 9.69 4.15
N ASP A 181 -18.04 10.27 4.88
CA ASP A 181 -18.51 9.70 6.15
C ASP A 181 -19.21 8.35 5.94
N SER A 182 -20.01 8.24 4.88
CA SER A 182 -20.63 6.98 4.46
C SER A 182 -19.58 5.92 4.05
N PHE A 183 -18.47 6.33 3.43
CA PHE A 183 -17.34 5.45 3.09
C PHE A 183 -16.57 4.99 4.32
N SER A 184 -16.33 5.89 5.28
CA SER A 184 -15.62 5.55 6.51
C SER A 184 -16.38 4.51 7.34
N THR A 185 -17.72 4.50 7.22
CA THR A 185 -18.62 3.59 7.93
C THR A 185 -18.82 2.25 7.19
N THR A 186 -18.73 2.25 5.85
CA THR A 186 -18.92 1.05 5.00
C THR A 186 -17.63 0.31 4.65
N LEU A 187 -16.46 0.88 4.96
CA LEU A 187 -15.21 0.15 4.94
C LEU A 187 -15.09 -0.66 6.23
N PRO A 188 -15.24 -2.01 6.20
CA PRO A 188 -15.01 -2.80 7.39
C PRO A 188 -13.61 -2.53 7.95
N ALA A 189 -13.46 -2.63 9.28
CA ALA A 189 -12.19 -2.47 9.99
C ALA A 189 -11.05 -3.38 9.48
N ILE A 190 -11.36 -4.31 8.58
CA ILE A 190 -10.44 -5.13 7.79
C ILE A 190 -9.57 -4.27 6.85
N HIS A 191 -10.02 -3.07 6.44
CA HIS A 191 -9.32 -2.20 5.47
C HIS A 191 -8.56 -1.04 6.10
N THR A 192 -8.44 -0.98 7.43
CA THR A 192 -7.56 -0.01 8.07
C THR A 192 -6.12 -0.48 7.92
N LEU A 193 -5.35 0.24 7.10
CA LEU A 193 -3.92 0.08 6.93
C LEU A 193 -3.20 0.50 8.23
N ARG A 194 -2.14 -0.21 8.58
CA ARG A 194 -1.23 0.09 9.69
C ARG A 194 0.17 -0.40 9.33
#